data_AF-A0A3B8SZM0-F1
#
_entry.id   AF-A0A3B8SZM0-F1
#
_cell.length_a   1.000
_cell.length_b   1.000
_cell.length_c   1.000
_cell.angle_alpha   90.00
_cell.angle_beta   90.00
_cell.angle_gamma   90.00
#
_symmetry.space_group_name_H-M   'P 1'
#
loop_
_entity.id
_entity.type
_entity.pdbx_description
1 polymer ?
#
loop_
_entity_poly.entity_id
_entity_poly.type
_entity_poly.pdbx_seq_one_letter_code
_entity_poly.pdbx_strand_id
1 'polypeptide(L)'
;MWNPEGELIARIELPAGPSIAYCHNGSWWDVTAVCPTIAHWLTGSVPIQRIRDSKASPLAISQIETWLAPSDLQPIKAFGVTFVASLLERLVEEMAKGDESEADTVRANLDTELKATVQALIPGSAEALKLRESLVQSGHWSPYLEVGLGRDPEIFTKCPPMAALGHHSVAGLLSESHWNNPESELVLVCDDNGQAV
;
A
#
# COMPACT_ATOMS: atom_id res chain seq x y z
N MET A 1 12.74 -23.01 3.73
CA MET A 1 11.56 -22.79 2.87
C MET A 1 10.48 -22.26 3.78
N TRP A 2 9.95 -21.07 3.51
CA TRP A 2 8.89 -20.47 4.33
C TRP A 2 7.68 -21.40 4.32
N ASN A 3 7.23 -21.83 5.50
CA ASN A 3 6.05 -22.67 5.66
C ASN A 3 5.00 -21.82 6.36
N PRO A 4 4.10 -21.15 5.61
CA PRO A 4 3.14 -20.26 6.22
C PRO A 4 2.19 -21.03 7.13
N GLU A 5 2.10 -20.59 8.39
CA GLU A 5 1.02 -20.98 9.29
C GLU A 5 -0.22 -20.18 8.90
N GLY A 6 -1.34 -20.87 8.61
CA GLY A 6 -2.60 -20.24 8.22
C GLY A 6 -3.05 -20.52 6.79
N GLU A 7 -4.01 -19.69 6.34
CA GLU A 7 -4.63 -19.76 5.02
C GLU A 7 -4.15 -18.60 4.15
N LEU A 8 -3.69 -18.91 2.94
CA LEU A 8 -3.28 -17.91 1.97
C LEU A 8 -3.99 -18.17 0.64
N ILE A 9 -4.23 -17.09 -0.10
CA ILE A 9 -4.59 -17.14 -1.52
C ILE A 9 -3.60 -16.28 -2.30
N ALA A 10 -3.14 -16.79 -3.44
CA ALA A 10 -2.08 -16.16 -4.22
C ALA A 10 -2.37 -16.23 -5.71
N ARG A 11 -1.74 -15.32 -6.45
CA ARG A 11 -1.61 -15.41 -7.91
C ARG A 11 -0.21 -15.91 -8.25
N ILE A 12 -0.14 -16.86 -9.16
CA ILE A 12 1.11 -17.52 -9.56
C ILE A 12 1.13 -17.73 -11.08
N GLU A 13 2.32 -17.85 -11.65
CA GLU A 13 2.53 -18.33 -13.02
C GLU A 13 2.83 -19.83 -12.97
N LEU A 14 2.06 -20.62 -13.71
CA LEU A 14 2.31 -22.03 -13.98
C LEU A 14 2.63 -22.21 -15.47
N PRO A 15 3.16 -23.36 -15.92
CA PRO A 15 3.42 -23.60 -17.35
C PRO A 15 2.20 -23.45 -18.27
N ALA A 16 0.99 -23.57 -17.72
CA ALA A 16 -0.28 -23.37 -18.43
C ALA A 16 -0.76 -21.90 -18.45
N GLY A 17 -0.11 -21.03 -17.69
CA GLY A 17 -0.41 -19.60 -17.58
C GLY A 17 -0.71 -19.12 -16.14
N PRO A 18 -1.18 -17.85 -16.00
CA PRO A 18 -1.56 -17.27 -14.73
C PRO A 18 -2.66 -18.06 -14.03
N SER A 19 -2.44 -18.36 -12.76
CA SER A 19 -3.27 -19.28 -11.97
C SER A 19 -3.50 -18.74 -10.55
N ILE A 20 -4.57 -19.22 -9.89
CA ILE A 20 -4.88 -18.94 -8.49
C ILE A 20 -4.50 -20.14 -7.64
N ALA A 21 -3.65 -19.90 -6.64
CA ALA A 21 -3.23 -20.91 -5.69
C ALA A 21 -3.82 -20.64 -4.31
N TYR A 22 -4.24 -21.70 -3.64
CA TYR A 22 -4.67 -21.68 -2.24
C TYR A 22 -3.66 -22.45 -1.40
N CYS A 23 -3.30 -21.90 -0.24
CA CYS A 23 -2.45 -22.54 0.75
C CYS A 23 -3.21 -22.73 2.06
N HIS A 24 -3.04 -23.89 2.67
CA HIS A 24 -3.45 -24.15 4.04
C HIS A 24 -2.34 -24.91 4.77
N ASN A 25 -1.76 -24.30 5.79
CA ASN A 25 -0.69 -24.88 6.60
C ASN A 25 0.46 -25.45 5.76
N GLY A 26 0.91 -24.69 4.77
CA GLY A 26 2.03 -25.05 3.90
C GLY A 26 1.71 -25.94 2.71
N SER A 27 0.53 -26.55 2.67
CA SER A 27 0.09 -27.33 1.52
C SER A 27 -0.56 -26.40 0.50
N TRP A 28 -0.25 -26.58 -0.78
CA TRP A 28 -0.74 -25.72 -1.86
C TRP A 28 -1.61 -26.50 -2.84
N TRP A 29 -2.59 -25.81 -3.41
CA TRP A 29 -3.48 -26.35 -4.44
C TRP A 29 -3.72 -25.32 -5.54
N ASP A 30 -3.79 -25.78 -6.79
CA ASP A 30 -4.25 -24.97 -7.92
C ASP A 30 -5.78 -24.94 -7.93
N VAL A 31 -6.36 -23.80 -7.55
CA VAL A 31 -7.81 -23.60 -7.43
C VAL A 31 -8.38 -22.80 -8.60
N THR A 32 -7.60 -22.58 -9.67
CA THR A 32 -7.97 -21.74 -10.81
C THR A 32 -9.31 -22.15 -11.45
N ALA A 33 -9.58 -23.46 -11.55
CA ALA A 33 -10.84 -23.97 -12.10
C ALA A 33 -12.08 -23.62 -11.26
N VAL A 34 -11.90 -23.32 -9.96
CA VAL A 34 -12.96 -22.96 -9.02
C VAL A 34 -13.03 -21.45 -8.81
N CYS A 35 -11.87 -20.80 -8.68
CA CYS A 35 -11.71 -19.38 -8.50
C CYS A 35 -10.75 -18.84 -9.57
N PRO A 36 -11.26 -18.34 -10.70
CA PRO A 36 -10.41 -17.93 -11.82
C PRO A 36 -9.59 -16.66 -11.55
N THR A 37 -10.06 -15.79 -10.66
CA THR A 37 -9.38 -14.54 -10.29
C THR A 37 -9.59 -14.23 -8.81
N ILE A 38 -8.69 -13.46 -8.21
CA ILE A 38 -8.84 -12.89 -6.86
C ILE A 38 -10.10 -12.01 -6.80
N ALA A 39 -10.47 -11.33 -7.89
CA ALA A 39 -11.72 -10.57 -7.95
C ALA A 39 -12.96 -11.43 -7.71
N HIS A 40 -13.01 -12.66 -8.24
CA HIS A 40 -14.13 -13.56 -7.99
C HIS A 40 -14.25 -13.91 -6.51
N TRP A 41 -13.13 -14.08 -5.81
CA TRP A 41 -13.13 -14.31 -4.36
C TRP A 41 -13.55 -13.05 -3.59
N LEU A 42 -12.92 -11.90 -3.88
CA LEU A 42 -13.17 -10.64 -3.17
C LEU A 42 -14.58 -10.09 -3.34
N THR A 43 -15.23 -10.34 -4.48
CA THR A 43 -16.64 -9.96 -4.70
C THR A 43 -17.64 -10.98 -4.13
N GLY A 44 -17.16 -12.05 -3.49
CA GLY A 44 -18.01 -13.14 -3.00
C GLY A 44 -18.62 -14.01 -4.12
N SER A 45 -18.35 -13.73 -5.40
CA SER A 45 -18.79 -14.56 -6.54
C SER A 45 -18.31 -16.01 -6.39
N VAL A 46 -17.14 -16.21 -5.80
CA VAL A 46 -16.63 -17.49 -5.34
C VAL A 46 -16.36 -17.41 -3.83
N PRO A 47 -17.25 -17.95 -2.99
CA PRO A 47 -17.05 -17.97 -1.54
C PRO A 47 -15.80 -18.74 -1.15
N ILE A 48 -15.08 -18.30 -0.11
CA ILE A 48 -13.87 -18.99 0.37
C ILE A 48 -14.13 -20.47 0.71
N GLN A 49 -15.34 -20.80 1.19
CA GLN A 49 -15.71 -22.18 1.48
C GLN A 49 -15.67 -23.07 0.23
N ARG A 50 -16.02 -22.53 -0.94
CA ARG A 50 -15.94 -23.27 -2.22
C ARG A 50 -14.49 -23.56 -2.63
N ILE A 51 -13.57 -22.66 -2.28
CA ILE A 51 -12.12 -22.86 -2.47
C ILE A 51 -11.61 -23.94 -1.50
N ARG A 52 -11.98 -23.84 -0.22
CA ARG A 52 -11.61 -24.83 0.82
C ARG A 52 -12.10 -26.24 0.52
N ASP A 53 -13.35 -26.38 0.08
CA ASP A 53 -13.97 -27.67 -0.23
C ASP A 53 -13.63 -28.16 -1.65
N SER A 54 -12.81 -27.42 -2.39
CA SER A 54 -12.44 -27.80 -3.74
C SER A 54 -11.62 -29.10 -3.74
N LYS A 55 -11.89 -29.97 -4.71
CA LYS A 55 -11.05 -31.13 -5.01
C LYS A 55 -9.91 -30.73 -5.95
N ALA A 56 -9.34 -29.55 -5.72
CA ALA A 56 -8.26 -28.98 -6.51
C ALA A 56 -7.03 -29.89 -6.50
N SER A 57 -6.24 -29.80 -7.56
CA SER A 57 -5.02 -30.58 -7.66
C SER A 57 -3.96 -30.04 -6.69
N PRO A 58 -3.29 -30.91 -5.91
CA PRO A 58 -2.14 -30.49 -5.13
C PRO A 58 -1.07 -29.85 -6.02
N LEU A 59 -0.47 -28.78 -5.52
CA LEU A 59 0.56 -28.01 -6.20
C LEU A 59 1.85 -28.08 -5.39
N ALA A 60 2.92 -28.55 -6.00
CA ALA A 60 4.25 -28.42 -5.42
C ALA A 60 4.79 -27.02 -5.70
N ILE A 61 5.42 -26.38 -4.71
CA ILE A 61 6.01 -25.03 -4.85
C ILE A 61 7.01 -24.97 -6.02
N SER A 62 7.72 -26.07 -6.30
CA SER A 62 8.66 -26.16 -7.43
C SER A 62 8.00 -26.07 -8.81
N GLN A 63 6.67 -26.16 -8.90
CA GLN A 63 5.92 -25.97 -10.15
C GLN A 63 5.57 -24.51 -10.41
N ILE A 64 5.73 -23.63 -9.41
CA ILE A 64 5.48 -22.19 -9.53
C ILE A 64 6.66 -21.55 -10.24
N GLU A 65 6.43 -21.02 -11.44
CA GLU A 65 7.47 -20.34 -12.22
C GLU A 65 7.71 -18.92 -11.71
N THR A 66 6.66 -18.22 -11.30
CA THR A 66 6.73 -16.86 -10.78
C THR A 66 5.58 -16.58 -9.81
N TRP A 67 5.86 -15.80 -8.76
CA TRP A 67 4.83 -15.24 -7.89
C TRP A 67 4.31 -13.96 -8.53
N LEU A 68 3.03 -13.93 -8.89
CA LEU A 68 2.40 -12.75 -9.48
C LEU A 68 1.92 -11.81 -8.37
N ALA A 69 1.65 -10.55 -8.70
CA ALA A 69 1.00 -9.65 -7.76
C ALA A 69 -0.36 -10.22 -7.34
N PRO A 70 -0.72 -10.21 -6.04
CA PRO A 70 -1.97 -10.78 -5.57
C PRO A 70 -3.19 -10.02 -6.07
N SER A 71 -3.05 -8.72 -6.39
CA SER A 71 -4.11 -7.97 -7.09
C SER A 71 -4.12 -8.33 -8.58
N ASP A 72 -5.30 -8.63 -9.12
CA ASP A 72 -5.54 -8.75 -10.56
C ASP A 72 -6.31 -7.56 -11.10
N LEU A 73 -7.63 -7.59 -10.98
CA LEU A 73 -8.57 -6.64 -11.56
C LEU A 73 -8.91 -5.52 -10.56
N GLN A 74 -8.46 -5.65 -9.31
CA GLN A 74 -8.73 -4.66 -8.28
C GLN A 74 -7.94 -3.38 -8.56
N PRO A 75 -8.55 -2.19 -8.39
CA PRO A 75 -7.79 -0.96 -8.34
C PRO A 75 -6.89 -0.96 -7.09
N ILE A 76 -5.64 -0.52 -7.24
CA ILE A 76 -4.76 -0.29 -6.10
C ILE A 76 -4.81 1.20 -5.77
N LYS A 77 -5.38 1.49 -4.60
CA LYS A 77 -5.42 2.84 -4.02
C LYS A 77 -4.37 2.93 -2.91
N ALA A 78 -3.71 4.07 -2.85
CA ALA A 78 -2.73 4.38 -1.82
C ALA A 78 -3.13 5.66 -1.09
N PHE A 79 -2.78 5.72 0.18
CA PHE A 79 -3.04 6.83 1.07
C PHE A 79 -1.71 7.45 1.45
N GLY A 80 -1.47 8.68 1.00
CA GLY A 80 -0.27 9.40 1.38
C GLY A 80 -0.42 10.05 2.76
N VAL A 81 0.72 10.44 3.34
CA VAL A 81 0.76 11.26 4.56
C VAL A 81 0.00 10.63 5.75
N THR A 82 0.08 9.31 5.88
CA THR A 82 -0.61 8.53 6.94
C THR A 82 0.16 8.44 8.25
N PHE A 83 1.44 8.83 8.25
CA PHE A 83 2.28 8.88 9.44
C PHE A 83 2.78 10.31 9.68
N VAL A 84 2.66 10.78 10.93
CA VAL A 84 3.13 12.12 11.33
C VAL A 84 4.63 12.30 11.06
N ALA A 85 5.43 11.25 11.28
CA ALA A 85 6.86 11.30 10.98
C ALA A 85 7.12 11.60 9.49
N SER A 86 6.36 10.96 8.59
CA SER A 86 6.46 11.19 7.14
C SER A 86 5.97 12.59 6.74
N LEU A 87 4.93 13.11 7.39
CA LEU A 87 4.45 14.48 7.18
C LEU A 87 5.55 15.50 7.50
N LEU A 88 6.19 15.36 8.65
CA LEU A 88 7.23 16.30 9.10
C LEU A 88 8.47 16.26 8.22
N GLU A 89 8.94 15.07 7.81
CA GLU A 89 10.08 14.99 6.90
C GLU A 89 9.77 15.58 5.52
N ARG A 90 8.56 15.38 4.98
CA ARG A 90 8.15 16.02 3.71
C ARG A 90 8.05 17.55 3.83
N LEU A 91 7.63 18.06 5.00
CA LEU A 91 7.65 19.50 5.27
C LEU A 91 9.07 20.06 5.30
N VAL A 92 10.01 19.33 5.94
CA VAL A 92 11.45 19.68 5.92
C VAL A 92 11.97 19.76 4.48
N GLU A 93 11.73 18.72 3.69
CA GLU A 93 12.17 18.64 2.29
C GLU A 93 11.61 19.78 1.43
N GLU A 94 10.33 20.12 1.61
CA GLU A 94 9.66 21.22 0.90
C GLU A 94 10.26 22.58 1.27
N MET A 95 10.48 22.82 2.57
CA MET A 95 11.09 24.05 3.06
C MET A 95 12.55 24.20 2.62
N ALA A 96 13.29 23.10 2.54
CA ALA A 96 14.66 23.05 2.05
C ALA A 96 14.77 23.02 0.51
N LYS A 97 13.64 22.90 -0.21
CA LYS A 97 13.59 22.82 -1.69
C LYS A 97 14.53 21.77 -2.30
N GLY A 98 14.78 20.67 -1.57
CA GLY A 98 15.70 19.61 -1.98
C GLY A 98 17.19 19.90 -1.76
N ASP A 99 17.56 20.97 -1.07
CA ASP A 99 18.94 21.21 -0.62
C ASP A 99 19.20 20.46 0.70
N GLU A 100 20.02 19.42 0.63
CA GLU A 100 20.37 18.58 1.79
C GLU A 100 21.08 19.37 2.90
N SER A 101 21.84 20.41 2.55
CA SER A 101 22.54 21.26 3.52
C SER A 101 21.59 22.23 4.26
N GLU A 102 20.52 22.66 3.59
CA GLU A 102 19.44 23.42 4.24
C GLU A 102 18.50 22.52 5.04
N ALA A 103 18.30 21.27 4.62
CA ALA A 103 17.40 20.32 5.28
C ALA A 103 17.76 20.10 6.76
N ASP A 104 19.05 19.97 7.10
CA ASP A 104 19.47 19.81 8.50
C ASP A 104 19.22 21.08 9.34
N THR A 105 19.41 22.25 8.72
CA THR A 105 19.13 23.54 9.36
C THR A 105 17.63 23.71 9.59
N VAL A 106 16.81 23.38 8.59
CA VAL A 106 15.34 23.39 8.69
C VAL A 106 14.86 22.37 9.73
N ARG A 107 15.43 21.16 9.75
CA ARG A 107 15.09 20.11 10.71
C ARG A 107 15.46 20.49 12.14
N ALA A 108 16.56 21.20 12.35
CA ALA A 108 16.97 21.74 13.65
C ALA A 108 16.13 22.95 14.09
N ASN A 109 15.66 23.75 13.13
CA ASN A 109 14.83 24.93 13.37
C ASN A 109 13.33 24.62 13.45
N LEU A 110 12.90 23.43 13.00
CA LEU A 110 11.55 22.92 13.20
C LEU A 110 11.34 22.76 14.70
N ASP A 111 10.53 23.68 15.24
CA ASP A 111 10.25 23.79 16.64
C ASP A 111 9.88 22.42 17.23
N THR A 112 10.64 22.00 18.25
CA THR A 112 10.39 20.75 18.97
C THR A 112 8.97 20.73 19.54
N GLU A 113 8.43 21.90 19.90
CA GLU A 113 7.05 22.07 20.36
C GLU A 113 6.04 21.88 19.22
N LEU A 114 6.31 22.38 18.01
CA LEU A 114 5.47 22.13 16.83
C LEU A 114 5.45 20.63 16.50
N LYS A 115 6.61 19.97 16.51
CA LYS A 115 6.71 18.52 16.29
C LYS A 115 5.89 17.73 17.31
N ALA A 116 6.02 18.05 18.59
CA ALA A 116 5.23 17.41 19.66
C ALA A 116 3.72 17.67 19.50
N THR A 117 3.35 18.89 19.10
CA THR A 117 1.95 19.28 18.85
C THR A 117 1.36 18.47 17.70
N VAL A 118 2.03 18.41 16.55
CA VAL A 118 1.56 17.65 15.37
C VAL A 118 1.43 16.16 15.68
N GLN A 119 2.35 15.59 16.48
CA GLN A 119 2.29 14.18 16.90
C GLN A 119 1.10 13.85 17.81
N ALA A 120 0.64 14.81 18.60
CA ALA A 120 -0.49 14.63 19.51
C ALA A 120 -1.86 14.91 18.86
N LEU A 121 -1.87 15.55 17.69
CA LEU A 121 -3.09 15.95 17.01
C LEU A 121 -3.76 14.78 16.29
N ILE A 122 -5.08 14.79 16.31
CA ILE A 122 -5.91 13.91 15.51
C ILE A 122 -6.27 14.68 14.23
N PRO A 123 -5.89 14.19 13.03
CA PRO A 123 -6.28 14.83 11.77
C PRO A 123 -7.79 15.08 11.71
N GLY A 124 -8.17 16.26 11.23
CA GLY A 124 -9.56 16.70 11.13
C GLY A 124 -10.20 17.21 12.43
N SER A 125 -9.49 17.16 13.57
CA SER A 125 -9.96 17.74 14.84
C SER A 125 -10.02 19.27 14.79
N ALA A 126 -10.74 19.90 15.73
CA ALA A 126 -10.83 21.35 15.80
C ALA A 126 -9.45 22.00 16.02
N GLU A 127 -8.60 21.35 16.83
CA GLU A 127 -7.24 21.78 17.12
C GLU A 127 -6.34 21.66 15.89
N ALA A 128 -6.44 20.57 15.13
CA ALA A 128 -5.67 20.36 13.91
C ALA A 128 -6.05 21.38 12.83
N LEU A 129 -7.34 21.66 12.66
CA LEU A 129 -7.83 22.66 11.71
C LEU A 129 -7.40 24.08 12.10
N LYS A 130 -7.40 24.40 13.40
CA LYS A 130 -6.91 25.69 13.91
C LYS A 130 -5.40 25.86 13.68
N LEU A 131 -4.60 24.81 13.94
CA LEU A 131 -3.17 24.83 13.65
C LEU A 131 -2.92 25.05 12.16
N ARG A 132 -3.65 24.32 11.30
CA ARG A 132 -3.59 24.47 9.86
C ARG A 132 -3.88 25.91 9.43
N GLU A 133 -4.98 26.50 9.89
CA GLU A 133 -5.34 27.90 9.58
C GLU A 133 -4.25 28.90 10.02
N SER A 134 -3.63 28.69 11.18
CA SER A 134 -2.52 29.52 11.66
C SER A 134 -1.28 29.41 10.75
N LEU A 135 -0.95 28.20 10.27
CA LEU A 135 0.16 27.98 9.35
C LEU A 135 -0.10 28.65 7.99
N VAL A 136 -1.34 28.62 7.49
CA VAL A 136 -1.72 29.36 6.27
C VAL A 136 -1.58 30.86 6.46
N GLN A 137 -2.10 31.41 7.57
CA GLN A 137 -2.03 32.86 7.85
C GLN A 137 -0.60 33.38 8.02
N SER A 138 0.32 32.53 8.45
CA SER A 138 1.75 32.84 8.58
C SER A 138 2.56 32.60 7.29
N GLY A 139 1.93 32.19 6.20
CA GLY A 139 2.59 31.96 4.91
C GLY A 139 3.30 30.61 4.80
N HIS A 140 3.06 29.68 5.72
CA HIS A 140 3.63 28.33 5.75
C HIS A 140 2.64 27.27 5.23
N TRP A 141 1.87 27.61 4.20
CA TRP A 141 0.98 26.65 3.57
C TRP A 141 1.78 25.54 2.88
N SER A 142 1.36 24.28 3.09
CA SER A 142 1.91 23.09 2.43
C SER A 142 0.78 22.13 2.08
N PRO A 143 0.77 21.53 0.88
CA PRO A 143 -0.22 20.52 0.51
C PRO A 143 -0.16 19.29 1.42
N TYR A 144 1.02 18.96 1.97
CA TYR A 144 1.16 17.85 2.91
C TYR A 144 0.50 18.16 4.26
N LEU A 145 0.61 19.41 4.73
CA LEU A 145 -0.09 19.85 5.95
C LEU A 145 -1.60 19.91 5.76
N GLU A 146 -2.08 20.24 4.57
CA GLU A 146 -3.51 20.22 4.25
C GLU A 146 -4.12 18.83 4.44
N VAL A 147 -3.50 17.80 3.87
CA VAL A 147 -4.00 16.41 3.97
C VAL A 147 -3.64 15.75 5.30
N GLY A 148 -2.50 16.11 5.89
CA GLY A 148 -2.01 15.55 7.16
C GLY A 148 -2.75 16.08 8.39
N LEU A 149 -3.25 17.32 8.36
CA LEU A 149 -4.05 17.92 9.45
C LEU A 149 -5.55 18.00 9.11
N GLY A 150 -5.90 17.94 7.83
CA GLY A 150 -7.27 18.06 7.33
C GLY A 150 -8.14 16.85 7.63
N ARG A 151 -9.42 16.97 7.25
CA ARG A 151 -10.42 15.89 7.39
C ARG A 151 -10.34 14.87 6.26
N ASP A 152 -9.96 15.34 5.09
CA ASP A 152 -9.97 14.56 3.86
C ASP A 152 -8.55 14.01 3.62
N PRO A 153 -8.37 12.68 3.60
CA PRO A 153 -7.05 12.10 3.37
C PRO A 153 -6.62 12.27 1.91
N GLU A 154 -5.31 12.23 1.69
CA GLU A 154 -4.78 12.04 0.34
C GLU A 154 -5.10 10.63 -0.15
N ILE A 155 -5.70 10.51 -1.33
CA ILE A 155 -5.96 9.22 -1.99
C ILE A 155 -5.54 9.32 -3.45
N PHE A 156 -4.73 8.37 -3.91
CA PHE A 156 -4.33 8.28 -5.31
C PHE A 156 -4.37 6.83 -5.83
N THR A 157 -4.38 6.70 -7.17
CA THR A 157 -4.29 5.39 -7.83
C THR A 157 -2.83 5.04 -8.02
N LYS A 158 -2.33 4.00 -7.35
CA LYS A 158 -0.91 3.63 -7.40
C LYS A 158 -0.53 3.06 -8.77
N CYS A 159 -1.41 2.24 -9.35
CA CYS A 159 -1.23 1.67 -10.69
C CYS A 159 -2.58 1.23 -11.27
N PRO A 160 -2.69 1.05 -12.60
CA PRO A 160 -3.85 0.41 -13.20
C PRO A 160 -3.92 -1.08 -12.82
N PRO A 161 -5.10 -1.72 -12.98
CA PRO A 161 -5.24 -3.17 -12.79
C PRO A 161 -4.22 -3.97 -13.61
N MET A 162 -3.76 -5.09 -13.06
CA MET A 162 -2.74 -5.99 -13.62
C MET A 162 -1.34 -5.38 -13.85
N ALA A 163 -1.08 -4.13 -13.43
CA ALA A 163 0.25 -3.51 -13.56
C ALA A 163 1.14 -3.68 -12.33
N ALA A 164 0.60 -4.20 -11.23
CA ALA A 164 1.39 -4.48 -10.03
C ALA A 164 2.39 -5.61 -10.28
N LEU A 165 3.58 -5.47 -9.70
CA LEU A 165 4.64 -6.46 -9.78
C LEU A 165 4.56 -7.44 -8.62
N GLY A 166 4.90 -8.70 -8.89
CA GLY A 166 4.92 -9.76 -7.89
C GLY A 166 6.25 -9.86 -7.16
N HIS A 167 6.32 -10.79 -6.22
CA HIS A 167 7.55 -11.04 -5.46
C HIS A 167 8.71 -11.43 -6.39
N HIS A 168 9.91 -10.92 -6.09
CA HIS A 168 11.13 -11.08 -6.92
C HIS A 168 11.06 -10.51 -8.35
N SER A 169 10.02 -9.76 -8.70
CA SER A 169 9.98 -9.03 -9.97
C SER A 169 10.98 -7.88 -9.99
N VAL A 170 11.46 -7.53 -11.19
CA VAL A 170 12.33 -6.37 -11.41
C VAL A 170 11.46 -5.14 -11.68
N ALA A 171 11.57 -4.12 -10.83
CA ALA A 171 10.89 -2.85 -11.05
C ALA A 171 11.59 -2.03 -12.15
N GLY A 172 10.82 -1.53 -13.10
CA GLY A 172 11.29 -0.54 -14.06
C GLY A 172 11.29 0.86 -13.45
N LEU A 173 12.34 1.63 -13.73
CA LEU A 173 12.41 3.06 -13.41
C LEU A 173 12.31 3.86 -14.71
N LEU A 174 11.65 5.02 -14.65
CA LEU A 174 11.64 5.95 -15.79
C LEU A 174 13.08 6.43 -16.06
N SER A 175 13.53 6.38 -17.30
CA SER A 175 14.93 6.69 -17.66
C SER A 175 15.37 8.11 -17.30
N GLU A 176 14.43 9.04 -17.23
CA GLU A 176 14.65 10.45 -16.86
C GLU A 176 14.57 10.68 -15.35
N SER A 177 14.18 9.67 -14.56
CA SER A 177 14.06 9.79 -13.11
C SER A 177 15.43 9.65 -12.45
N HIS A 178 15.93 10.75 -11.89
CA HIS A 178 17.23 10.80 -11.20
C HIS A 178 17.12 10.58 -9.67
N TRP A 179 15.90 10.53 -9.14
CA TRP A 179 15.64 10.29 -7.72
C TRP A 179 14.44 9.36 -7.56
N ASN A 180 14.66 8.18 -6.98
CA ASN A 180 13.62 7.19 -6.74
C ASN A 180 13.81 6.63 -5.33
N ASN A 181 12.73 6.64 -4.54
CA ASN A 181 12.75 6.15 -3.18
C ASN A 181 11.68 5.07 -3.00
N PRO A 182 12.03 3.84 -2.57
CA PRO A 182 11.02 2.85 -2.22
C PRO A 182 10.27 3.27 -0.95
N GLU A 183 8.95 3.13 -0.96
CA GLU A 183 8.07 3.40 0.18
C GLU A 183 7.49 2.06 0.67
N SER A 184 7.87 1.63 1.88
CA SER A 184 7.37 0.41 2.50
C SER A 184 6.04 0.69 3.21
N GLU A 185 4.98 0.01 2.79
CA GLU A 185 3.61 0.28 3.26
C GLU A 185 2.90 -1.01 3.69
N LEU A 186 1.92 -0.86 4.59
CA LEU A 186 0.95 -1.91 4.87
C LEU A 186 -0.16 -1.86 3.80
N VAL A 187 -0.54 -3.03 3.30
CA VAL A 187 -1.62 -3.16 2.32
C VAL A 187 -2.83 -3.80 3.00
N LEU A 188 -3.98 -3.14 2.90
CA LEU A 188 -5.28 -3.69 3.26
C LEU A 188 -5.96 -4.20 1.99
N VAL A 189 -6.43 -5.45 2.02
CA VAL A 189 -7.27 -5.99 0.96
C VAL A 189 -8.73 -5.84 1.38
N CYS A 190 -9.57 -5.34 0.49
CA CYS A 190 -10.99 -5.14 0.76
C CYS A 190 -11.86 -5.87 -0.27
N ASP A 191 -13.06 -6.25 0.16
CA ASP A 191 -14.14 -6.69 -0.71
C ASP A 191 -14.78 -5.52 -1.49
N ASP A 192 -15.77 -5.83 -2.32
CA ASP A 192 -16.50 -4.83 -3.12
C ASP A 192 -17.41 -3.90 -2.31
N ASN A 193 -17.63 -4.18 -1.03
CA ASN A 193 -18.34 -3.31 -0.07
C ASN A 193 -17.36 -2.45 0.76
N GLY A 194 -16.05 -2.55 0.49
CA GLY A 194 -15.01 -1.83 1.21
C GLY A 194 -14.71 -2.40 2.61
N GLN A 195 -15.11 -3.64 2.89
CA GLN A 195 -14.75 -4.34 4.13
C GLN A 195 -13.41 -5.05 3.99
N ALA A 196 -12.57 -4.98 5.02
CA ALA A 196 -11.33 -5.73 5.06
C ALA A 196 -11.59 -7.25 5.10
N VAL A 197 -10.80 -8.02 4.35
CA VAL A 197 -10.91 -9.49 4.24
C VAL A 197 -9.71 -10.24 4.80
#